data_AF-A0A820RTM3-F1
#
_entry.id   AF-A0A820RTM3-F1
#
_cell.length_a   1.000
_cell.length_b   1.000
_cell.length_c   1.000
_cell.angle_alpha   90.00
_cell.angle_beta   90.00
_cell.angle_gamma   90.00
#
_symmetry.space_group_name_H-M   'P 1'
#
loop_
_entity.id
_entity.type
_entity.pdbx_description
1 polymer ?
#
loop_
_entity_poly.entity_id
_entity_poly.type
_entity_poly.pdbx_seq_one_letter_code
_entity_poly.pdbx_strand_id
1 'polypeptide(L)' 'MQTIIFFVSLIIIFDNVRSDDPLRPQYHMMPAKNWLNDPNGPVYFNGYYHMFFQYNPNAAVWGDMHW' A
#
# COMPACT_ATOMS: atom_id res chain seq x y z
N MET A 1 -4.83 16.28 19.24
CA MET A 1 -5.76 15.41 18.51
C MET A 1 -6.11 16.08 17.17
N GLN A 2 -5.23 15.96 16.17
CA GLN A 2 -5.38 16.35 14.75
C GLN A 2 -3.97 16.60 14.17
N THR A 3 -3.20 15.56 13.85
CA THR A 3 -1.95 15.77 13.05
C THR A 3 -1.48 14.55 12.25
N ILE A 4 -1.96 13.33 12.50
CA ILE A 4 -1.32 12.13 11.91
C ILE A 4 -1.96 11.66 10.58
N ILE A 5 -3.17 12.11 10.23
CA ILE A 5 -3.96 11.50 9.14
C ILE A 5 -3.67 12.10 7.74
N PHE A 6 -2.96 13.22 7.62
CA PHE A 6 -2.77 13.90 6.32
C PHE A 6 -1.54 13.47 5.50
N PHE A 7 -0.65 12.62 6.00
CA PHE A 7 0.60 12.30 5.29
C PHE A 7 0.65 10.92 4.61
N VAL A 8 -0.24 9.98 4.93
CA VAL A 8 -0.11 8.60 4.42
C VAL A 8 -0.96 8.35 3.16
N SER A 9 -2.04 9.10 2.96
CA SER A 9 -3.00 8.83 1.88
C SER A 9 -2.69 9.53 0.55
N LEU A 10 -1.76 10.49 0.51
CA LEU A 10 -1.40 11.20 -0.73
C LEU A 10 -0.12 10.68 -1.40
N ILE A 11 0.70 9.88 -0.70
CA ILE A 11 1.99 9.41 -1.23
C ILE A 11 1.83 8.16 -2.13
N ILE A 12 0.75 7.40 -2.00
CA ILE A 12 0.57 6.14 -2.76
C ILE A 12 0.21 6.38 -4.24
N ILE A 13 -0.22 7.58 -4.62
CA ILE A 13 -0.72 7.84 -5.99
C ILE A 13 0.38 8.32 -6.97
N PHE A 14 1.56 8.77 -6.51
CA PHE A 14 2.56 9.37 -7.42
C PHE A 14 4.03 9.12 -7.09
N ASP A 15 4.38 8.04 -6.41
CA ASP A 15 5.73 7.54 -6.61
C ASP A 15 5.80 7.04 -8.06
N ASN A 16 6.56 7.78 -8.88
CA ASN A 16 6.86 7.54 -10.29
C ASN A 16 7.63 6.22 -10.51
N VAL A 17 7.17 5.12 -9.92
CA VAL A 17 7.61 3.78 -10.27
C VAL A 17 6.77 3.34 -11.47
N ARG A 18 6.93 4.04 -12.60
CA ARG A 18 6.94 3.30 -13.86
C ARG A 18 8.22 2.48 -13.79
N SER A 19 8.17 1.33 -13.12
CA SER A 19 9.33 0.44 -13.16
C SER A 19 9.48 0.02 -14.60
N ASP A 20 10.67 0.17 -15.16
CA ASP A 20 11.04 -0.47 -16.42
C ASP A 20 10.99 -2.01 -16.32
N ASP A 21 10.66 -2.56 -15.15
CA ASP A 21 10.34 -3.96 -14.93
C ASP A 21 9.03 -4.36 -15.64
N PRO A 22 9.11 -5.14 -16.73
CA PRO A 22 7.94 -5.59 -17.48
C PRO A 22 7.03 -6.54 -16.70
N LEU A 23 7.48 -7.05 -15.55
CA LEU A 23 6.71 -7.97 -14.71
C LEU A 23 5.89 -7.25 -13.62
N ARG A 24 6.09 -5.94 -13.42
CA ARG A 24 5.39 -5.18 -12.39
C ARG A 24 3.96 -4.83 -12.82
N PRO A 25 2.91 -5.27 -12.10
CA PRO A 25 1.52 -4.92 -12.43
C PRO A 25 1.28 -3.41 -12.42
N GLN A 26 0.61 -2.89 -13.46
CA GLN A 26 0.31 -1.45 -13.61
C GLN A 26 -1.11 -1.07 -13.19
N TYR A 27 -2.02 -2.04 -13.08
CA TYR A 27 -3.46 -1.81 -12.83
C TYR A 27 -4.00 -2.55 -11.60
N HIS A 28 -3.15 -3.24 -10.85
CA HIS A 28 -3.52 -3.95 -9.62
C HIS A 28 -2.82 -3.30 -8.42
N MET A 29 -3.47 -3.34 -7.26
CA MET A 29 -2.86 -2.86 -6.01
C MET A 29 -1.59 -3.64 -5.70
N MET A 30 -0.53 -2.92 -5.36
CA MET A 30 0.74 -3.49 -4.95
C MET A 30 1.51 -2.47 -4.10
N PRO A 31 2.46 -2.90 -3.24
CA PRO A 31 3.23 -1.94 -2.47
C PRO A 31 4.27 -1.28 -3.39
N ALA A 32 4.76 -0.10 -3.02
CA ALA A 32 5.85 0.56 -3.76
C ALA A 32 7.10 -0.36 -3.85
N LYS A 33 7.39 -1.10 -2.78
CA LYS A 33 8.51 -2.04 -2.64
C LYS A 33 8.18 -3.14 -1.64
N ASN A 34 8.99 -4.20 -1.60
CA ASN A 34 9.00 -5.23 -0.55
C ASN A 34 7.74 -6.13 -0.48
N TRP A 35 7.51 -6.78 0.67
CA TRP A 35 6.54 -7.86 0.83
C TRP A 35 5.14 -7.36 1.17
N LEU A 36 4.15 -7.72 0.35
CA LEU A 36 2.71 -7.55 0.60
C LEU A 36 2.05 -8.93 0.62
N ASN A 37 1.10 -9.14 1.54
CA ASN A 37 0.21 -10.29 1.51
C ASN A 37 -1.23 -9.91 1.84
N ASP A 38 -1.85 -10.59 2.80
CA ASP A 38 -3.28 -10.72 3.00
C ASP A 38 -4.02 -9.37 2.92
N PRO A 39 -5.08 -9.28 2.12
CA PRO A 39 -5.96 -8.12 2.15
C PRO A 39 -6.69 -8.01 3.49
N ASN A 40 -6.78 -6.80 4.04
CA ASN A 40 -7.37 -6.55 5.35
C ASN A 40 -8.31 -5.35 5.34
N GLY A 41 -9.30 -5.39 6.25
CA GLY A 41 -10.22 -4.28 6.51
C GLY A 41 -10.92 -3.69 5.27
N PRO A 42 -11.47 -4.48 4.33
CA PRO A 42 -12.26 -3.90 3.25
C PRO A 42 -13.46 -3.16 3.84
N VAL A 43 -13.50 -1.85 3.68
CA VAL A 43 -14.54 -1.00 4.26
C VAL A 43 -14.92 0.12 3.32
N TYR A 44 -16.23 0.39 3.22
CA TYR A 44 -16.73 1.59 2.57
C TYR A 44 -16.92 2.68 3.62
N PHE A 45 -16.19 3.78 3.50
CA PHE A 45 -16.24 4.88 4.47
C PHE A 45 -16.06 6.24 3.78
N ASN A 46 -16.94 7.19 4.12
CA ASN A 46 -16.93 8.57 3.63
C ASN A 46 -16.88 8.70 2.09
N GLY A 47 -17.61 7.86 1.37
CA GLY A 47 -17.67 7.90 -0.10
C GLY A 47 -16.59 7.08 -0.83
N TYR A 48 -15.69 6.42 -0.10
CA TYR A 48 -14.57 5.68 -0.68
C TYR A 48 -14.52 4.23 -0.20
N TYR A 49 -14.06 3.34 -1.09
CA TYR A 49 -13.62 2.01 -0.70
C TYR A 49 -12.19 2.09 -0.19
N HIS A 50 -11.98 1.61 1.03
CA HIS A 50 -10.66 1.48 1.65
C HIS A 50 -10.31 0.00 1.70
N MET A 51 -9.05 -0.30 1.40
CA MET A 51 -8.49 -1.63 1.45
C MET A 51 -7.10 -1.53 2.06
N PHE A 52 -6.86 -2.30 3.11
CA PHE A 52 -5.56 -2.43 3.77
C PHE A 52 -4.94 -3.77 3.38
N PHE A 53 -3.67 -3.96 3.72
CA PHE A 53 -2.97 -5.22 3.47
C PHE A 53 -1.82 -5.38 4.45
N GLN A 54 -1.47 -6.63 4.73
CA GLN A 54 -0.26 -6.95 5.46
C GLN A 54 0.98 -6.56 4.65
N TYR A 55 1.89 -5.79 5.27
CA TYR A 55 3.07 -5.22 4.62
C TYR A 55 4.33 -5.29 5.48
N ASN A 56 5.47 -5.71 4.90
CA ASN A 56 6.80 -5.53 5.47
C ASN A 56 7.54 -4.38 4.76
N PRO A 57 7.73 -3.21 5.40
CA PRO A 57 8.40 -2.07 4.79
C PRO A 57 9.90 -2.25 4.60
N ASN A 58 10.50 -3.23 5.29
CA ASN A 58 11.94 -3.37 5.43
C ASN A 58 12.53 -4.49 4.57
N ALA A 59 11.74 -5.50 4.17
CA ALA A 59 12.26 -6.62 3.38
C ALA A 59 11.21 -7.30 2.49
N ALA A 60 11.67 -7.95 1.42
CA ALA A 60 10.85 -8.80 0.53
C ALA A 60 10.65 -10.22 1.10
N VAL A 61 10.44 -10.34 2.40
CA VAL A 61 10.15 -11.61 3.10
C VAL A 61 9.02 -11.42 4.10
N TRP A 62 8.34 -12.50 4.43
CA TRP A 62 7.35 -12.52 5.50
C TRP A 62 7.99 -12.14 6.85
N GLY A 63 7.38 -11.20 7.57
CA GLY A 63 7.84 -10.70 8.87
C GLY A 63 7.55 -9.22 9.06
N ASP A 64 7.79 -8.68 10.27
CA ASP A 64 7.68 -7.25 10.61
C ASP A 64 6.40 -6.58 10.05
N MET A 65 5.25 -7.17 10.38
CA MET A 65 4.00 -6.90 9.66
C MET A 65 3.32 -5.63 10.13
N HIS A 66 2.99 -4.78 9.16
CA HIS A 66 2.24 -3.55 9.31
C HIS A 66 0.95 -3.60 8.49
N TRP A 67 -0.03 -2.79 8.88
CA TRP A 67 -1.26 -2.51 8.13
C TRP A 67 -1.30 -1.04 7.74
#